data_AF-A0A830B4Z3-F1
#
_entry.id   AF-A0A830B4Z3-F1
#
_cell.length_a   1.000
_cell.length_b   1.000
_cell.length_c   1.000
_cell.angle_alpha   90.00
_cell.angle_beta   90.00
_cell.angle_gamma   90.00
#
_symmetry.space_group_name_H-M   'P 1'
#
loop_
_entity.id
_entity.type
_entity.pdbx_description
1 polymer ?
#
loop_
_entity_poly.entity_id
_entity_poly.type
_entity_poly.pdbx_seq_one_letter_code
_entity_poly.pdbx_strand_id
1 'polypeptide(L)'
;MAVSAAPLAAINGAVKMNTTSQAYLEGTKVRETKALISELCRQFYHLGWVSGTGGSITIKVHDDSIPKPQQLIVMSPSGVQKERMMDEDMYVLSPSGSLLFEPLAKPWPNKPPKCSDCGPLFLKAYEMRNAGAVIHSHGMESCLVTMINPSSNEFRITHMEMIKGIQGHGYYDELVVPIIENTAHERELTQSLAEAIKAYPKTTAVLVRNHGVYIWGDSWINAKTQAECYHYLFEAAIKLHQLGLDWSTPSHGLIQTKNGVSSSHRNAKVSAKAGTLNNGIEPPRRCIVLDIEGTTTPISFVTDVLFPYARDSVGKHLELTYDTSETQEDISLIRAQVQEDLENNVVGAVPIPSDGGKEDIIAAVVANVGAMIKADRKITSLKQLQGHIWRTGFQSKEIESVVFDDVPEALEKWHDLGIKVYIYSSGSRLAQRLLFGNTNYGDLRKYLCGYFDTTVGNKRETKSYIEITESLGVDHPSEILFVTDVYQEAKAAKAAGLDVIISIRPGNGPLPENHGFRTVESFSEI
;
A
#
# COMPACT_ATOMS: atom_id res chain seq x y z
N MET A 1 -41.19 -38.49 37.37
CA MET A 1 -41.52 -37.37 38.27
C MET A 1 -40.24 -36.90 38.93
N ALA A 2 -40.07 -35.58 38.98
CA ALA A 2 -38.86 -34.90 39.41
C ALA A 2 -38.50 -35.20 40.87
N VAL A 3 -37.21 -35.33 41.15
CA VAL A 3 -36.65 -35.27 42.50
C VAL A 3 -35.61 -34.16 42.50
N SER A 4 -35.80 -33.23 43.43
CA SER A 4 -34.92 -32.11 43.73
C SER A 4 -33.59 -32.57 44.32
N ALA A 5 -32.53 -31.83 44.01
CA ALA A 5 -31.29 -31.87 44.77
C ALA A 5 -30.92 -30.44 45.20
N ALA A 6 -30.63 -30.32 46.49
CA ALA A 6 -30.31 -29.11 47.24
C ALA A 6 -28.93 -28.53 46.86
N PRO A 7 -28.61 -27.29 47.30
CA PRO A 7 -27.54 -26.46 46.74
C PRO A 7 -26.15 -26.86 47.29
N LEU A 8 -25.14 -26.86 46.41
CA LEU A 8 -23.76 -27.01 46.84
C LEU A 8 -23.25 -25.72 47.50
N ALA A 9 -22.89 -25.90 48.76
CA ALA A 9 -22.16 -25.05 49.68
C ALA A 9 -21.20 -24.02 49.06
N ALA A 10 -21.31 -22.79 49.56
CA ALA A 10 -20.30 -21.75 49.50
C ALA A 10 -18.97 -22.25 50.09
N ILE A 11 -17.94 -22.32 49.24
CA ILE A 11 -16.56 -22.45 49.69
C ILE A 11 -15.98 -21.04 49.70
N ASN A 12 -15.92 -20.47 50.91
CA ASN A 12 -15.12 -19.28 51.21
C ASN A 12 -13.63 -19.62 50.99
N GLY A 13 -13.20 -19.50 49.74
CA GLY A 13 -11.81 -19.33 49.37
C GLY A 13 -11.69 -17.93 48.80
N ALA A 14 -11.36 -16.96 49.63
CA ALA A 14 -10.88 -15.65 49.19
C ALA A 14 -9.55 -15.86 48.45
N VAL A 15 -9.65 -16.29 47.19
CA VAL A 15 -8.55 -16.19 46.25
C VAL A 15 -8.41 -14.69 46.03
N LYS A 16 -7.37 -14.11 46.64
CA LYS A 16 -6.91 -12.75 46.36
C LYS A 16 -6.95 -12.56 44.86
N MET A 17 -7.90 -11.75 44.39
CA MET A 17 -7.84 -11.17 43.05
C MET A 17 -6.47 -10.51 42.93
N ASN A 18 -5.63 -11.04 42.04
CA ASN A 18 -4.49 -10.27 41.59
C ASN A 18 -5.03 -8.96 41.03
N THR A 19 -4.43 -7.87 41.50
CA THR A 19 -4.68 -6.45 41.27
C THR A 19 -4.74 -6.07 39.78
N THR A 20 -5.73 -6.56 39.05
CA THR A 20 -6.27 -5.82 37.91
C THR A 20 -7.18 -4.80 38.57
N SER A 21 -6.62 -3.66 38.99
CA SER A 21 -7.36 -2.71 39.82
C SER A 21 -8.67 -2.31 39.11
N GLN A 22 -9.78 -2.21 39.84
CA GLN A 22 -11.03 -1.64 39.33
C GLN A 22 -10.78 -0.32 38.57
N ALA A 23 -9.78 0.44 39.02
CA ALA A 23 -9.30 1.67 38.37
C ALA A 23 -8.74 1.46 36.94
N TYR A 24 -8.12 0.31 36.63
CA TYR A 24 -7.68 0.00 35.27
C TYR A 24 -8.87 -0.35 34.38
N LEU A 25 -9.83 -1.14 34.90
CA LEU A 25 -11.05 -1.51 34.18
C LEU A 25 -11.89 -0.27 33.81
N GLU A 26 -11.98 0.70 34.71
CA GLU A 26 -12.67 1.99 34.53
C GLU A 26 -11.77 3.06 33.89
N GLY A 27 -10.53 2.70 33.54
CA GLY A 27 -9.51 3.61 33.05
C GLY A 27 -9.82 4.15 31.65
N THR A 28 -9.24 5.33 31.34
CA THR A 28 -9.43 6.00 30.06
C THR A 28 -8.99 5.14 28.87
N LYS A 29 -7.91 4.36 29.00
CA LYS A 29 -7.42 3.46 27.95
C LYS A 29 -8.41 2.36 27.57
N VAL A 30 -9.15 1.81 28.54
CA VAL A 30 -10.21 0.83 28.27
C VAL A 30 -11.35 1.50 27.49
N ARG A 31 -11.78 2.71 27.89
CA ARG A 31 -12.83 3.46 27.18
C ARG A 31 -12.43 3.82 25.76
N GLU A 32 -11.21 4.32 25.55
CA GLU A 32 -10.66 4.61 24.22
C GLU A 32 -10.66 3.34 23.33
N THR A 33 -10.25 2.20 23.90
CA THR A 33 -10.25 0.91 23.17
C THR A 33 -11.67 0.46 22.80
N LYS A 34 -12.64 0.63 23.69
CA LYS A 34 -14.05 0.33 23.43
C LYS A 34 -14.61 1.19 22.28
N ALA A 35 -14.33 2.50 22.30
CA ALA A 35 -14.73 3.42 21.24
C ALA A 35 -14.08 3.07 19.89
N LEU A 36 -12.79 2.74 19.90
CA LEU A 36 -12.05 2.31 18.72
C LEU A 36 -12.65 1.05 18.09
N ILE A 37 -13.01 0.04 18.89
CA ILE A 37 -13.65 -1.17 18.36
C ILE A 37 -14.98 -0.84 17.67
N SER A 38 -15.81 0.01 18.27
CA SER A 38 -17.06 0.46 17.66
C SER A 38 -16.84 1.16 16.32
N GLU A 39 -15.83 2.03 16.23
CA GLU A 39 -15.46 2.72 14.99
C GLU A 39 -14.97 1.74 13.92
N LEU A 40 -14.04 0.86 14.26
CA LEU A 40 -13.49 -0.13 13.33
C LEU A 40 -14.56 -1.08 12.82
N CYS A 41 -15.47 -1.56 13.66
CA CYS A 41 -16.58 -2.41 13.22
C CYS A 41 -17.52 -1.69 12.24
N ARG A 42 -17.73 -0.37 12.39
CA ARG A 42 -18.48 0.42 11.41
C ARG A 42 -17.74 0.48 10.07
N GLN A 43 -16.44 0.71 10.07
CA GLN A 43 -15.64 0.69 8.84
C GLN A 43 -15.68 -0.71 8.18
N PHE A 44 -15.44 -1.76 8.96
CA PHE A 44 -15.43 -3.15 8.49
C PHE A 44 -16.79 -3.59 7.94
N TYR A 45 -17.89 -3.07 8.49
CA TYR A 45 -19.22 -3.33 7.95
C TYR A 45 -19.36 -2.78 6.53
N HIS A 46 -18.90 -1.55 6.28
CA HIS A 46 -18.93 -0.94 4.95
C HIS A 46 -17.97 -1.60 3.95
N LEU A 47 -16.90 -2.22 4.43
CA LEU A 47 -16.03 -3.09 3.64
C LEU A 47 -16.62 -4.49 3.38
N GLY A 48 -17.75 -4.82 4.00
CA GLY A 48 -18.43 -6.12 3.87
C GLY A 48 -17.91 -7.23 4.78
N TRP A 49 -16.93 -6.95 5.64
CA TRP A 49 -16.24 -7.95 6.46
C TRP A 49 -17.05 -8.48 7.65
N VAL A 50 -17.94 -7.64 8.20
CA VAL A 50 -18.71 -7.95 9.43
C VAL A 50 -20.22 -7.75 9.22
N SER A 51 -20.69 -8.10 8.02
CA SER A 51 -22.11 -8.00 7.64
C SER A 51 -22.97 -9.09 8.30
N GLY A 52 -24.29 -8.88 8.38
CA GLY A 52 -25.22 -9.92 8.87
C GLY A 52 -25.00 -10.38 10.31
N THR A 53 -24.41 -9.53 11.17
CA THR A 53 -23.95 -9.82 12.54
C THR A 53 -22.73 -10.74 12.65
N GLY A 54 -22.21 -11.22 11.52
CA GLY A 54 -21.01 -12.04 11.41
C GLY A 54 -19.72 -11.25 11.63
N GLY A 55 -18.61 -11.99 11.77
CA GLY A 55 -17.32 -11.43 12.14
C GLY A 55 -17.28 -10.79 13.53
N SER A 56 -16.07 -10.41 13.96
CA SER A 56 -15.82 -9.85 15.30
C SER A 56 -14.41 -9.27 15.35
N ILE A 57 -14.13 -8.38 16.31
CA ILE A 57 -12.79 -7.88 16.59
C ILE A 57 -12.54 -7.92 18.10
N THR A 58 -11.28 -8.19 18.46
CA THR A 58 -10.80 -8.04 19.83
C THR A 58 -9.45 -7.35 19.86
N ILE A 59 -9.24 -6.51 20.87
CA ILE A 59 -8.04 -5.68 21.03
C ILE A 59 -7.57 -5.78 22.49
N LYS A 60 -6.26 -6.00 22.69
CA LYS A 60 -5.62 -5.76 23.98
C LYS A 60 -5.53 -4.27 24.23
N VAL A 61 -5.98 -3.82 25.39
CA VAL A 61 -5.98 -2.40 25.77
C VAL A 61 -4.56 -1.88 25.73
N HIS A 62 -4.29 -0.98 24.79
CA HIS A 62 -2.95 -0.44 24.58
C HIS A 62 -2.62 0.57 25.69
N ASP A 63 -1.92 0.07 26.70
CA ASP A 63 -1.44 0.82 27.85
C ASP A 63 0.04 0.53 28.03
N ASP A 64 0.89 1.51 27.70
CA ASP A 64 2.36 1.38 27.75
C ASP A 64 2.88 1.11 29.16
N SER A 65 2.08 1.42 30.19
CA SER A 65 2.44 1.14 31.58
C SER A 65 2.25 -0.33 31.98
N ILE A 66 1.56 -1.13 31.16
CA ILE A 66 1.23 -2.52 31.44
C ILE A 66 1.80 -3.42 30.33
N PRO A 67 2.60 -4.46 30.67
CA PRO A 67 3.12 -5.39 29.67
C PRO A 67 2.00 -6.02 28.83
N LYS A 68 2.16 -6.10 27.51
CA LYS A 68 1.17 -6.68 26.57
C LYS A 68 0.55 -8.03 27.04
N PRO A 69 1.31 -9.00 27.59
CA PRO A 69 0.71 -10.24 28.10
C PRO A 69 -0.27 -10.06 29.27
N GLN A 70 -0.20 -8.94 29.99
CA GLN A 70 -1.00 -8.61 31.17
C GLN A 70 -2.09 -7.55 30.88
N GLN A 71 -2.15 -7.01 29.67
CA GLN A 71 -3.18 -6.06 29.27
C GLN A 71 -4.56 -6.73 29.19
N LEU A 72 -5.59 -5.96 29.57
CA LEU A 72 -6.99 -6.35 29.42
C LEU A 72 -7.36 -6.57 27.96
N ILE A 73 -8.35 -7.41 27.71
CA ILE A 73 -8.86 -7.71 26.37
C ILE A 73 -10.25 -7.09 26.24
N VAL A 74 -10.48 -6.26 25.21
CA VAL A 74 -11.80 -5.75 24.85
C VAL A 74 -12.30 -6.52 23.64
N MET A 75 -13.57 -6.92 23.65
CA MET A 75 -14.15 -7.76 22.61
C MET A 75 -15.54 -7.28 22.20
N SER A 76 -15.79 -7.27 20.89
CA SER A 76 -17.12 -6.97 20.36
C SER A 76 -18.14 -8.07 20.64
N PRO A 77 -19.41 -7.74 20.94
CA PRO A 77 -20.49 -8.70 21.12
C PRO A 77 -20.87 -9.45 19.82
N SER A 78 -21.31 -10.70 19.98
CA SER A 78 -21.90 -11.49 18.89
C SER A 78 -23.41 -11.24 18.74
N GLY A 79 -23.93 -11.48 17.53
CA GLY A 79 -25.37 -11.41 17.25
C GLY A 79 -25.98 -10.01 17.22
N VAL A 80 -25.15 -8.96 17.18
CA VAL A 80 -25.58 -7.55 17.07
C VAL A 80 -25.16 -6.94 15.73
N GLN A 81 -25.85 -5.86 15.33
CA GLN A 81 -25.50 -5.00 14.20
C GLN A 81 -24.16 -4.30 14.48
N LYS A 82 -23.11 -4.70 13.79
CA LYS A 82 -21.72 -4.32 14.08
C LYS A 82 -21.45 -2.84 13.84
N GLU A 83 -22.11 -2.24 12.87
CA GLU A 83 -22.02 -0.82 12.51
C GLU A 83 -22.72 0.12 13.50
N ARG A 84 -23.57 -0.41 14.37
CA ARG A 84 -24.38 0.33 15.35
C ARG A 84 -23.92 0.14 16.79
N MET A 85 -22.80 -0.56 17.00
CA MET A 85 -22.24 -0.75 18.33
C MET A 85 -21.77 0.57 18.91
N MET A 86 -21.93 0.69 20.23
CA MET A 86 -21.40 1.76 21.05
C MET A 86 -20.35 1.18 22.01
N ASP A 87 -19.54 2.05 22.60
CA ASP A 87 -18.51 1.69 23.57
C ASP A 87 -19.05 0.89 24.78
N GLU A 88 -20.24 1.23 25.25
CA GLU A 88 -20.95 0.52 26.32
C GLU A 88 -21.36 -0.91 25.99
N ASP A 89 -21.35 -1.29 24.70
CA ASP A 89 -21.72 -2.63 24.23
C ASP A 89 -20.57 -3.66 24.31
N MET A 90 -19.37 -3.21 24.69
CA MET A 90 -18.17 -4.05 24.64
C MET A 90 -17.96 -4.87 25.90
N TYR A 91 -17.55 -6.13 25.71
CA TYR A 91 -17.07 -6.99 26.78
C TYR A 91 -15.63 -6.64 27.16
N VAL A 92 -15.28 -6.78 28.44
CA VAL A 92 -13.88 -6.72 28.89
C VAL A 92 -13.53 -8.02 29.59
N LEU A 93 -12.41 -8.62 29.20
CA LEU A 93 -11.88 -9.85 29.75
C LEU A 93 -10.50 -9.63 30.35
N SER A 94 -10.14 -10.48 31.30
CA SER A 94 -8.79 -10.59 31.83
C SER A 94 -7.82 -11.05 30.73
N PRO A 95 -6.50 -10.96 30.96
CA PRO A 95 -5.51 -11.47 30.01
C PRO A 95 -5.60 -12.98 29.78
N SER A 96 -6.18 -13.72 30.73
CA SER A 96 -6.47 -15.15 30.64
C SER A 96 -7.82 -15.47 29.98
N GLY A 97 -8.57 -14.45 29.54
CA GLY A 97 -9.88 -14.62 28.91
C GLY A 97 -11.06 -14.77 29.88
N SER A 98 -10.88 -14.52 31.17
CA SER A 98 -11.99 -14.53 32.14
C SER A 98 -12.81 -13.25 32.04
N LEU A 99 -14.13 -13.35 32.05
CA LEU A 99 -15.03 -12.20 31.93
C LEU A 99 -14.90 -11.26 33.15
N LEU A 100 -14.63 -9.97 32.90
CA LEU A 100 -14.53 -8.93 33.93
C LEU A 100 -15.64 -7.89 33.83
N PHE A 101 -16.13 -7.62 32.62
CA PHE A 101 -17.25 -6.71 32.37
C PHE A 101 -18.14 -7.25 31.25
N GLU A 102 -19.45 -7.19 31.50
CA GLU A 102 -20.51 -7.53 30.54
C GLU A 102 -21.40 -6.30 30.29
N PRO A 103 -21.69 -5.97 29.02
CA PRO A 103 -22.63 -4.90 28.67
C PRO A 103 -24.06 -5.20 29.14
N LEU A 104 -24.82 -4.15 29.44
CA LEU A 104 -26.22 -4.30 29.80
C LEU A 104 -27.07 -4.73 28.60
N ALA A 105 -28.06 -5.58 28.83
CA ALA A 105 -29.01 -5.95 27.80
C ALA A 105 -29.86 -4.75 27.39
N LYS A 106 -29.85 -4.44 26.09
CA LYS A 106 -30.73 -3.43 25.51
C LYS A 106 -32.18 -3.93 25.46
N PRO A 107 -33.19 -3.05 25.58
CA PRO A 107 -34.59 -3.44 25.45
C PRO A 107 -34.90 -4.00 24.06
N TRP A 108 -36.01 -4.74 23.96
CA TRP A 108 -36.55 -5.25 22.71
C TRP A 108 -36.62 -4.14 21.63
N PRO A 109 -36.25 -4.40 20.37
CA PRO A 109 -36.06 -5.70 19.70
C PRO A 109 -34.65 -6.31 19.81
N ASN A 110 -33.77 -5.74 20.63
CA ASN A 110 -32.39 -6.24 20.75
C ASN A 110 -32.35 -7.55 21.54
N LYS A 111 -31.62 -8.54 21.05
CA LYS A 111 -31.27 -9.73 21.84
C LYS A 111 -30.21 -9.35 22.87
N PRO A 112 -30.16 -10.01 24.04
CA PRO A 112 -29.05 -9.85 24.96
C PRO A 112 -27.74 -10.08 24.21
N PRO A 113 -26.76 -9.17 24.34
CA PRO A 113 -25.44 -9.38 23.76
C PRO A 113 -24.86 -10.68 24.31
N LYS A 114 -24.13 -11.41 23.48
CA LYS A 114 -23.36 -12.58 23.90
C LYS A 114 -21.88 -12.25 23.72
N CYS A 115 -21.07 -12.66 24.70
CA CYS A 115 -19.63 -12.69 24.50
C CYS A 115 -19.35 -13.58 23.27
N SER A 116 -18.53 -13.10 22.34
CA SER A 116 -18.42 -13.69 21.01
C SER A 116 -18.04 -15.18 21.07
N ASP A 117 -18.72 -16.03 20.29
CA ASP A 117 -18.40 -17.46 20.16
C ASP A 117 -16.97 -17.69 19.60
N CYS A 118 -16.39 -16.65 18.99
CA CYS A 118 -14.99 -16.58 18.55
C CYS A 118 -13.99 -16.43 19.70
N GLY A 119 -14.43 -16.20 20.95
CA GLY A 119 -13.57 -15.89 22.09
C GLY A 119 -12.41 -16.89 22.30
N PRO A 120 -12.67 -18.22 22.33
CA PRO A 120 -11.61 -19.23 22.43
C PRO A 120 -10.59 -19.17 21.28
N LEU A 121 -11.03 -18.84 20.06
CA LEU A 121 -10.17 -18.73 18.89
C LEU A 121 -9.24 -17.52 19.01
N PHE A 122 -9.77 -16.39 19.44
CA PHE A 122 -8.98 -15.19 19.68
C PHE A 122 -7.93 -15.37 20.77
N LEU A 123 -8.29 -16.06 21.86
CA LEU A 123 -7.35 -16.38 22.94
C LEU A 123 -6.18 -17.23 22.44
N LYS A 124 -6.37 -18.11 21.44
CA LYS A 124 -5.27 -18.85 20.83
C LYS A 124 -4.28 -17.97 20.08
N ALA A 125 -4.74 -16.95 19.35
CA ALA A 125 -3.83 -15.98 18.74
C ALA A 125 -3.06 -15.18 19.81
N TYR A 126 -3.71 -14.79 20.91
CA TYR A 126 -3.02 -14.12 22.02
C TYR A 126 -1.98 -15.01 22.70
N GLU A 127 -2.32 -16.26 23.00
CA GLU A 127 -1.46 -17.23 23.67
C GLU A 127 -0.27 -17.64 22.79
N MET A 128 -0.52 -17.99 21.53
CA MET A 128 0.47 -18.63 20.66
C MET A 128 1.26 -17.65 19.78
N ARG A 129 0.80 -16.40 19.66
CA ARG A 129 1.41 -15.37 18.81
C ARG A 129 1.63 -14.04 19.50
N ASN A 130 1.29 -13.91 20.79
CA ASN A 130 1.42 -12.66 21.53
C ASN A 130 0.75 -11.48 20.79
N ALA A 131 -0.39 -11.74 20.14
CA ALA A 131 -1.10 -10.73 19.36
C ALA A 131 -1.53 -9.53 20.23
N GLY A 132 -1.63 -8.36 19.63
CA GLY A 132 -2.27 -7.17 20.21
C GLY A 132 -3.72 -7.02 19.78
N ALA A 133 -4.09 -7.54 18.61
CA ALA A 133 -5.47 -7.54 18.13
C ALA A 133 -5.74 -8.75 17.22
N VAL A 134 -7.01 -9.13 17.13
CA VAL A 134 -7.50 -10.20 16.24
C VAL A 134 -8.79 -9.75 15.58
N ILE A 135 -8.88 -9.95 14.27
CA ILE A 135 -10.04 -9.65 13.43
C ILE A 135 -10.55 -10.98 12.87
N HIS A 136 -11.85 -11.22 13.04
CA HIS A 136 -12.57 -12.24 12.33
C HIS A 136 -13.47 -11.60 11.27
N SER A 137 -13.24 -11.95 10.01
CA SER A 137 -13.98 -11.43 8.87
C SER A 137 -14.74 -12.54 8.15
N HIS A 138 -15.96 -12.22 7.73
CA HIS A 138 -16.83 -13.02 6.85
C HIS A 138 -16.86 -12.43 5.43
N GLY A 139 -15.79 -11.73 5.03
CA GLY A 139 -15.69 -11.14 3.70
C GLY A 139 -15.89 -12.20 2.59
N MET A 140 -16.63 -11.84 1.54
CA MET A 140 -17.07 -12.77 0.50
C MET A 140 -15.88 -13.41 -0.22
N GLU A 141 -14.87 -12.62 -0.54
CA GLU A 141 -13.61 -13.06 -1.11
C GLU A 141 -12.87 -14.08 -0.22
N SER A 142 -12.82 -13.86 1.09
CA SER A 142 -12.23 -14.83 2.02
C SER A 142 -13.00 -16.16 2.06
N CYS A 143 -14.32 -16.13 1.84
CA CYS A 143 -15.13 -17.32 1.73
C CYS A 143 -14.91 -18.04 0.38
N LEU A 144 -15.04 -17.32 -0.74
CA LEU A 144 -14.98 -17.86 -2.10
C LEU A 144 -13.60 -18.41 -2.46
N VAL A 145 -12.51 -17.77 -2.00
CA VAL A 145 -11.15 -18.23 -2.34
C VAL A 145 -10.88 -19.65 -1.83
N THR A 146 -11.51 -20.04 -0.71
CA THR A 146 -11.40 -21.40 -0.14
C THR A 146 -12.13 -22.46 -0.97
N MET A 147 -13.02 -22.04 -1.87
CA MET A 147 -13.83 -22.91 -2.74
C MET A 147 -13.21 -23.13 -4.12
N ILE A 148 -12.28 -22.27 -4.56
CA ILE A 148 -11.67 -22.38 -5.89
C ILE A 148 -10.95 -23.73 -6.06
N ASN A 149 -10.28 -24.19 -4.99
CA ASN A 149 -9.72 -25.53 -4.92
C ASN A 149 -10.20 -26.23 -3.63
N PRO A 150 -11.34 -26.94 -3.65
CA PRO A 150 -11.92 -27.58 -2.47
C PRO A 150 -11.03 -28.65 -1.83
N SER A 151 -10.06 -29.18 -2.57
CA SER A 151 -9.12 -30.21 -2.08
C SER A 151 -7.86 -29.64 -1.43
N SER A 152 -7.61 -28.33 -1.59
CA SER A 152 -6.44 -27.68 -1.01
C SER A 152 -6.69 -27.29 0.44
N ASN A 153 -5.71 -27.53 1.31
CA ASN A 153 -5.69 -27.07 2.69
C ASN A 153 -4.91 -25.75 2.86
N GLU A 154 -4.52 -25.13 1.75
CA GLU A 154 -3.74 -23.91 1.72
C GLU A 154 -4.24 -22.98 0.61
N PHE A 155 -4.27 -21.70 0.91
CA PHE A 155 -4.26 -20.64 -0.08
C PHE A 155 -2.82 -20.18 -0.29
N ARG A 156 -2.41 -20.07 -1.56
CA ARG A 156 -1.07 -19.68 -1.99
C ARG A 156 -1.18 -18.56 -3.01
N ILE A 157 -0.41 -17.50 -2.84
CA ILE A 157 -0.27 -16.41 -3.80
C ILE A 157 1.14 -15.82 -3.71
N THR A 158 1.68 -15.33 -4.81
CA THR A 158 3.03 -14.75 -4.85
C THR A 158 3.06 -13.55 -5.79
N HIS A 159 4.12 -12.74 -5.76
CA HIS A 159 4.38 -11.66 -6.74
C HIS A 159 3.27 -10.59 -6.83
N MET A 160 2.63 -10.33 -5.69
CA MET A 160 1.61 -9.29 -5.52
C MET A 160 2.08 -8.26 -4.50
N GLU A 161 2.02 -6.96 -4.83
CA GLU A 161 2.54 -5.87 -3.98
C GLU A 161 1.97 -5.89 -2.56
N MET A 162 0.69 -6.25 -2.41
CA MET A 162 0.01 -6.31 -1.12
C MET A 162 0.55 -7.40 -0.18
N ILE A 163 1.39 -8.33 -0.65
CA ILE A 163 2.09 -9.30 0.21
C ILE A 163 3.04 -8.59 1.17
N LYS A 164 3.66 -7.48 0.79
CA LYS A 164 4.56 -6.68 1.65
C LYS A 164 3.87 -6.12 2.89
N GLY A 165 2.54 -5.99 2.85
CA GLY A 165 1.75 -5.57 4.00
C GLY A 165 1.52 -6.69 5.04
N ILE A 166 1.91 -7.93 4.73
CA ILE A 166 1.85 -9.08 5.63
C ILE A 166 3.17 -9.23 6.36
N GLN A 167 3.13 -9.27 7.70
CA GLN A 167 4.32 -9.39 8.52
C GLN A 167 5.20 -10.57 8.09
N GLY A 168 6.49 -10.29 7.91
CA GLY A 168 7.50 -11.30 7.56
C GLY A 168 7.51 -11.71 6.08
N HIS A 169 6.85 -10.97 5.19
CA HIS A 169 6.82 -11.23 3.76
C HIS A 169 7.25 -10.00 2.93
N GLY A 170 7.96 -10.24 1.83
CA GLY A 170 8.26 -9.29 0.76
C GLY A 170 7.48 -9.60 -0.53
N TYR A 171 7.68 -8.79 -1.56
CA TYR A 171 6.95 -8.92 -2.84
C TYR A 171 7.09 -10.30 -3.50
N TYR A 172 8.32 -10.83 -3.54
CA TYR A 172 8.66 -12.10 -4.18
C TYR A 172 8.34 -13.33 -3.32
N ASP A 173 7.95 -13.13 -2.06
CA ASP A 173 7.63 -14.25 -1.19
C ASP A 173 6.35 -14.95 -1.66
N GLU A 174 6.28 -16.26 -1.44
CA GLU A 174 5.03 -16.99 -1.52
C GLU A 174 4.29 -16.83 -0.19
N LEU A 175 3.14 -16.15 -0.23
CA LEU A 175 2.24 -16.08 0.89
C LEU A 175 1.43 -17.38 0.97
N VAL A 176 1.57 -18.09 2.10
CA VAL A 176 0.81 -19.30 2.39
C VAL A 176 -0.13 -19.06 3.58
N VAL A 177 -1.42 -19.24 3.36
CA VAL A 177 -2.46 -19.14 4.39
C VAL A 177 -3.14 -20.50 4.56
N PRO A 178 -3.06 -21.14 5.75
CA PRO A 178 -3.72 -22.41 5.97
C PRO A 178 -5.24 -22.26 5.92
N ILE A 179 -5.91 -23.28 5.40
CA ILE A 179 -7.36 -23.41 5.33
C ILE A 179 -7.77 -24.56 6.26
N ILE A 180 -8.64 -24.28 7.22
CA ILE A 180 -9.27 -25.30 8.08
C ILE A 180 -10.72 -25.53 7.65
N GLU A 181 -11.23 -26.73 7.89
CA GLU A 181 -12.64 -27.05 7.64
C GLU A 181 -13.56 -26.39 8.68
N ASN A 182 -14.71 -25.90 8.21
CA ASN A 182 -15.70 -25.30 9.08
C ASN A 182 -16.45 -26.37 9.90
N THR A 183 -17.01 -25.96 11.03
CA THR A 183 -17.86 -26.79 11.88
C THR A 183 -19.19 -26.09 12.15
N ALA A 184 -20.20 -26.82 12.63
CA ALA A 184 -21.49 -26.22 12.96
C ALA A 184 -21.43 -25.25 14.16
N HIS A 185 -20.42 -25.40 15.00
CA HIS A 185 -20.21 -24.58 16.20
C HIS A 185 -18.79 -24.05 16.23
N GLU A 186 -18.63 -22.72 16.20
CA GLU A 186 -17.33 -22.05 16.12
C GLU A 186 -16.34 -22.52 17.19
N ARG A 187 -16.80 -22.79 18.42
CA ARG A 187 -15.95 -23.30 19.50
C ARG A 187 -15.16 -24.57 19.15
N GLU A 188 -15.69 -25.40 18.24
CA GLU A 188 -15.07 -26.66 17.79
C GLU A 188 -13.88 -26.41 16.85
N LEU A 189 -13.76 -25.21 16.27
CA LEU A 189 -12.63 -24.79 15.43
C LEU A 189 -11.36 -24.51 16.24
N THR A 190 -11.46 -24.38 17.57
CA THR A 190 -10.32 -23.95 18.42
C THR A 190 -9.10 -24.86 18.26
N GLN A 191 -9.33 -26.18 18.17
CA GLN A 191 -8.24 -27.14 18.03
C GLN A 191 -7.58 -27.06 16.65
N SER A 192 -8.35 -27.09 15.57
CA SER A 192 -7.83 -27.01 14.20
C SER A 192 -7.14 -25.67 13.93
N LEU A 193 -7.66 -24.57 14.48
CA LEU A 193 -7.00 -23.27 14.46
C LEU A 193 -5.64 -23.32 15.16
N ALA A 194 -5.57 -23.88 16.37
CA ALA A 194 -4.31 -23.98 17.13
C ALA A 194 -3.28 -24.87 16.40
N GLU A 195 -3.72 -25.97 15.78
CA GLU A 195 -2.87 -26.84 14.97
C GLU A 195 -2.36 -26.12 13.72
N ALA A 196 -3.21 -25.37 13.01
CA ALA A 196 -2.82 -24.54 11.88
C ALA A 196 -1.81 -23.45 12.29
N ILE A 197 -2.09 -22.72 13.38
CA ILE A 197 -1.14 -21.75 13.94
C ILE A 197 0.19 -22.45 14.22
N LYS A 198 0.21 -23.62 14.88
CA LYS A 198 1.46 -24.32 15.16
C LYS A 198 2.22 -24.76 13.90
N ALA A 199 1.52 -25.26 12.89
CA ALA A 199 2.12 -25.76 11.65
C ALA A 199 2.66 -24.66 10.75
N TYR A 200 2.09 -23.45 10.80
CA TYR A 200 2.45 -22.32 9.95
C TYR A 200 2.99 -21.15 10.81
N PRO A 201 4.26 -21.21 11.27
CA PRO A 201 4.81 -20.23 12.20
C PRO A 201 4.85 -18.80 11.66
N LYS A 202 5.01 -18.64 10.34
CA LYS A 202 5.05 -17.34 9.65
C LYS A 202 3.67 -16.74 9.37
N THR A 203 2.59 -17.51 9.51
CA THR A 203 1.27 -17.00 9.14
C THR A 203 0.73 -16.04 10.20
N THR A 204 0.02 -15.02 9.74
CA THR A 204 -0.78 -14.10 10.56
C THR A 204 -2.28 -14.25 10.32
N ALA A 205 -2.69 -15.29 9.58
CA ALA A 205 -4.09 -15.58 9.33
C ALA A 205 -4.37 -17.08 9.18
N VAL A 206 -5.63 -17.47 9.43
CA VAL A 206 -6.18 -18.79 9.09
C VAL A 206 -7.51 -18.60 8.38
N LEU A 207 -7.66 -19.19 7.21
CA LEU A 207 -8.92 -19.27 6.48
C LEU A 207 -9.76 -20.42 7.03
N VAL A 208 -11.07 -20.21 7.10
CA VAL A 208 -12.07 -21.22 7.47
C VAL A 208 -12.96 -21.44 6.24
N ARG A 209 -12.92 -22.66 5.68
CA ARG A 209 -13.59 -22.98 4.42
C ARG A 209 -15.08 -22.66 4.47
N ASN A 210 -15.61 -22.03 3.44
CA ASN A 210 -17.04 -21.64 3.35
C ASN A 210 -17.52 -20.71 4.49
N HIS A 211 -16.62 -20.01 5.16
CA HIS A 211 -16.94 -19.20 6.33
C HIS A 211 -16.25 -17.83 6.28
N GLY A 212 -14.92 -17.79 6.34
CA GLY A 212 -14.21 -16.51 6.44
C GLY A 212 -12.75 -16.67 6.86
N VAL A 213 -12.22 -15.70 7.59
CA VAL A 213 -10.81 -15.66 7.99
C VAL A 213 -10.62 -15.10 9.40
N TYR A 214 -9.61 -15.59 10.11
CA TYR A 214 -9.09 -15.03 11.36
C TYR A 214 -7.71 -14.43 11.09
N ILE A 215 -7.50 -13.16 11.43
CA ILE A 215 -6.26 -12.41 11.17
C ILE A 215 -5.82 -11.76 12.48
N TRP A 216 -4.54 -11.84 12.82
CA TRP A 216 -3.98 -11.21 14.02
C TRP A 216 -2.75 -10.39 13.72
N GLY A 217 -2.44 -9.44 14.59
CA GLY A 217 -1.27 -8.58 14.48
C GLY A 217 -0.76 -8.10 15.83
N ASP A 218 0.42 -7.50 15.85
CA ASP A 218 1.06 -7.00 17.08
C ASP A 218 0.31 -5.85 17.74
N SER A 219 -0.46 -5.11 16.94
CA SER A 219 -1.37 -4.03 17.34
C SER A 219 -2.63 -4.07 16.47
N TRP A 220 -3.65 -3.28 16.84
CA TRP A 220 -4.86 -3.14 16.01
C TRP A 220 -4.55 -2.56 14.61
N ILE A 221 -3.55 -1.67 14.52
CA ILE A 221 -3.11 -1.06 13.26
C ILE A 221 -2.55 -2.17 12.35
N ASN A 222 -1.61 -2.95 12.87
CA ASN A 222 -1.01 -4.04 12.10
C ASN A 222 -2.04 -5.12 11.73
N ALA A 223 -2.92 -5.52 12.67
CA ALA A 223 -3.98 -6.48 12.36
C ALA A 223 -4.92 -5.96 11.25
N LYS A 224 -5.31 -4.68 11.29
CA LYS A 224 -6.14 -4.04 10.25
C LYS A 224 -5.44 -3.95 8.91
N THR A 225 -4.21 -3.44 8.86
CA THR A 225 -3.44 -3.34 7.61
C THR A 225 -3.25 -4.70 6.95
N GLN A 226 -2.93 -5.73 7.73
CA GLN A 226 -2.82 -7.09 7.23
C GLN A 226 -4.17 -7.63 6.74
N ALA A 227 -5.27 -7.32 7.44
CA ALA A 227 -6.60 -7.71 6.99
C ALA A 227 -6.94 -7.11 5.63
N GLU A 228 -6.67 -5.81 5.41
CA GLU A 228 -6.85 -5.15 4.11
C GLU A 228 -6.03 -5.84 3.02
N CYS A 229 -4.78 -6.18 3.31
CA CYS A 229 -3.90 -6.90 2.38
C CYS A 229 -4.41 -8.31 2.07
N TYR A 230 -4.80 -9.09 3.09
CA TYR A 230 -5.36 -10.42 2.89
C TYR A 230 -6.64 -10.38 2.04
N HIS A 231 -7.58 -9.50 2.37
CA HIS A 231 -8.82 -9.33 1.62
C HIS A 231 -8.55 -8.94 0.16
N TYR A 232 -7.62 -8.00 -0.08
CA TYR A 232 -7.19 -7.67 -1.44
C TYR A 232 -6.60 -8.88 -2.18
N LEU A 233 -5.72 -9.65 -1.53
CA LEU A 233 -5.05 -10.80 -2.16
C LEU A 233 -6.02 -11.93 -2.47
N PHE A 234 -7.02 -12.17 -1.62
CA PHE A 234 -8.09 -13.12 -1.89
C PHE A 234 -8.94 -12.68 -3.09
N GLU A 235 -9.32 -11.40 -3.14
CA GLU A 235 -10.07 -10.85 -4.28
C GLU A 235 -9.25 -10.90 -5.58
N ALA A 236 -7.97 -10.58 -5.52
CA ALA A 236 -7.06 -10.66 -6.65
C ALA A 236 -6.93 -12.09 -7.17
N ALA A 237 -6.78 -13.08 -6.29
CA ALA A 237 -6.76 -14.49 -6.68
C ALA A 237 -8.04 -14.92 -7.38
N ILE A 238 -9.21 -14.52 -6.86
CA ILE A 238 -10.50 -14.79 -7.50
C ILE A 238 -10.57 -14.16 -8.90
N LYS A 239 -10.17 -12.89 -9.04
CA LYS A 239 -10.19 -12.19 -10.34
C LYS A 239 -9.21 -12.81 -11.34
N LEU A 240 -7.99 -13.15 -10.90
CA LEU A 240 -7.01 -13.86 -11.72
C LEU A 240 -7.58 -15.20 -12.18
N HIS A 241 -8.19 -15.97 -11.27
CA HIS A 241 -8.85 -17.23 -11.63
C HIS A 241 -9.94 -17.05 -12.69
N GLN A 242 -10.80 -16.03 -12.54
CA GLN A 242 -11.86 -15.71 -13.50
C GLN A 242 -11.32 -15.32 -14.88
N LEU A 243 -10.14 -14.69 -14.92
CA LEU A 243 -9.42 -14.37 -16.16
C LEU A 243 -8.63 -15.55 -16.73
N GLY A 244 -8.66 -16.72 -16.07
CA GLY A 244 -7.91 -17.90 -16.48
C GLY A 244 -6.42 -17.82 -16.14
N LEU A 245 -6.02 -16.99 -15.18
CA LEU A 245 -4.64 -16.76 -14.75
C LEU A 245 -4.35 -17.43 -13.40
N ASP A 246 -3.16 -18.00 -13.25
CA ASP A 246 -2.72 -18.74 -12.07
C ASP A 246 -2.00 -17.82 -11.07
N TRP A 247 -2.73 -17.39 -10.03
CA TRP A 247 -2.23 -16.50 -8.98
C TRP A 247 -1.11 -17.11 -8.13
N SER A 248 -0.89 -18.42 -8.18
CA SER A 248 0.16 -19.09 -7.42
C SER A 248 1.53 -19.09 -8.13
N THR A 249 1.58 -18.65 -9.39
CA THR A 249 2.82 -18.58 -10.17
C THR A 249 3.33 -17.14 -10.29
N PRO A 250 4.66 -16.92 -10.29
CA PRO A 250 5.26 -15.59 -10.45
C PRO A 250 4.80 -14.81 -11.68
N SER A 251 4.56 -15.51 -12.79
CA SER A 251 4.16 -14.90 -14.07
C SER A 251 2.66 -14.65 -14.17
N HIS A 252 1.87 -15.16 -13.23
CA HIS A 252 0.41 -15.23 -13.31
C HIS A 252 -0.09 -15.72 -14.67
N GLY A 253 0.60 -16.73 -15.23
CA GLY A 253 0.30 -17.28 -16.56
C GLY A 253 -1.03 -18.03 -16.60
N LEU A 254 -1.42 -18.51 -17.78
CA LEU A 254 -2.68 -19.25 -17.95
C LEU A 254 -2.73 -20.49 -17.04
N ILE A 255 -3.89 -20.71 -16.39
CA ILE A 255 -4.16 -21.90 -15.58
C ILE A 255 -4.05 -23.14 -16.47
N GLN A 256 -3.10 -24.02 -16.16
CA GLN A 256 -2.93 -25.26 -16.90
C GLN A 256 -4.03 -26.25 -16.52
N THR A 257 -5.07 -26.36 -17.34
CA THR A 257 -6.09 -27.40 -17.21
C THR A 257 -5.49 -28.74 -17.64
N LYS A 258 -5.15 -29.60 -16.68
CA LYS A 258 -4.90 -31.02 -16.97
C LYS A 258 -6.24 -31.68 -17.33
N ASN A 259 -6.62 -31.66 -18.62
CA ASN A 259 -7.19 -32.80 -19.40
C ASN A 259 -7.78 -32.40 -20.79
N GLY A 260 -7.15 -32.89 -21.87
CA GLY A 260 -7.71 -33.25 -23.22
C GLY A 260 -8.23 -32.11 -24.11
N VAL A 261 -7.73 -31.87 -25.34
CA VAL A 261 -7.85 -32.75 -26.53
C VAL A 261 -6.71 -32.46 -27.53
N SER A 262 -6.18 -33.55 -28.09
CA SER A 262 -5.33 -33.60 -29.28
C SER A 262 -5.94 -32.85 -30.46
N SER A 263 -5.25 -31.85 -31.01
CA SER A 263 -5.46 -31.41 -32.40
C SER A 263 -4.12 -31.32 -33.12
N SER A 264 -3.83 -32.41 -33.82
CA SER A 264 -2.82 -32.57 -34.86
C SER A 264 -2.85 -31.43 -35.89
N HIS A 265 -1.81 -30.61 -35.99
CA HIS A 265 -1.47 -29.90 -37.23
C HIS A 265 0.01 -30.09 -37.58
N ARG A 266 0.23 -31.21 -38.28
CA ARG A 266 1.13 -31.43 -39.43
C ARG A 266 2.59 -30.99 -39.30
N ASN A 267 3.42 -32.01 -39.10
CA ASN A 267 4.77 -32.10 -39.66
C ASN A 267 4.76 -31.78 -41.16
N ALA A 268 5.24 -30.59 -41.54
CA ALA A 268 5.79 -30.34 -42.86
C ALA A 268 7.31 -30.19 -42.70
N LYS A 269 8.03 -31.29 -42.98
CA LYS A 269 9.46 -31.24 -43.27
C LYS A 269 9.65 -30.38 -44.53
N VAL A 270 10.25 -29.21 -44.39
CA VAL A 270 11.03 -28.59 -45.47
C VAL A 270 12.48 -28.65 -45.05
N SER A 271 13.25 -29.35 -45.87
CA SER A 271 14.68 -29.57 -45.71
C SER A 271 15.47 -28.43 -46.34
N ALA A 272 16.63 -28.18 -45.73
CA ALA A 272 17.89 -27.71 -46.31
C ALA A 272 18.22 -26.21 -46.32
N LYS A 273 19.23 -25.93 -45.48
CA LYS A 273 20.45 -25.13 -45.74
C LYS A 273 20.30 -23.61 -45.84
N ALA A 274 20.86 -22.90 -44.87
CA ALA A 274 22.21 -22.31 -44.93
C ALA A 274 22.38 -21.23 -43.86
N GLY A 275 23.59 -21.08 -43.32
CA GLY A 275 24.03 -19.85 -42.67
C GLY A 275 24.15 -19.93 -41.15
N THR A 276 25.32 -20.36 -40.69
CA THR A 276 25.88 -19.90 -39.41
C THR A 276 25.97 -18.37 -39.46
N LEU A 277 25.05 -17.69 -38.79
CA LEU A 277 25.18 -16.29 -38.40
C LEU A 277 24.99 -16.23 -36.90
N ASN A 278 26.12 -16.07 -36.20
CA ASN A 278 26.16 -15.54 -34.85
C ASN A 278 25.55 -14.12 -34.89
N ASN A 279 24.24 -14.01 -34.75
CA ASN A 279 23.64 -12.80 -34.23
C ASN A 279 23.29 -13.08 -32.79
N GLY A 280 24.05 -12.49 -31.86
CA GLY A 280 23.69 -12.44 -30.46
C GLY A 280 22.29 -11.86 -30.37
N ILE A 281 21.32 -12.71 -30.06
CA ILE A 281 19.96 -12.28 -29.78
C ILE A 281 20.07 -11.56 -28.44
N GLU A 282 20.13 -10.23 -28.46
CA GLU A 282 19.89 -9.42 -27.26
C GLU A 282 18.57 -9.92 -26.64
N PRO A 283 18.53 -10.19 -25.33
CA PRO A 283 17.30 -10.62 -24.68
C PRO A 283 16.18 -9.62 -25.00
N PRO A 284 14.94 -10.08 -25.21
CA PRO A 284 13.85 -9.18 -25.59
C PRO A 284 13.67 -8.12 -24.49
N ARG A 285 13.88 -6.84 -24.84
CA ARG A 285 13.65 -5.71 -23.94
C ARG A 285 12.18 -5.69 -23.52
N ARG A 286 11.90 -5.83 -22.22
CA ARG A 286 10.52 -5.87 -21.69
C ARG A 286 10.08 -4.52 -21.13
N CYS A 287 11.01 -3.70 -20.69
CA CYS A 287 10.71 -2.42 -20.05
C CYS A 287 11.64 -1.31 -20.53
N ILE A 288 11.07 -0.10 -20.67
CA ILE A 288 11.82 1.12 -20.89
C ILE A 288 11.55 2.06 -19.72
N VAL A 289 12.60 2.57 -19.09
CA VAL A 289 12.53 3.62 -18.06
C VAL A 289 13.10 4.90 -18.67
N LEU A 290 12.33 5.97 -18.65
CA LEU A 290 12.70 7.25 -19.24
C LEU A 290 12.92 8.29 -18.16
N ASP A 291 14.00 9.05 -18.30
CA ASP A 291 14.12 10.35 -17.66
C ASP A 291 13.21 11.39 -18.34
N ILE A 292 13.00 12.54 -17.68
CA ILE A 292 12.17 13.64 -18.21
C ILE A 292 13.04 14.74 -18.81
N GLU A 293 13.76 15.47 -17.96
CA GLU A 293 14.50 16.68 -18.34
C GLU A 293 15.67 16.28 -19.24
N GLY A 294 15.83 16.93 -20.40
CA GLY A 294 16.87 16.59 -21.37
C GLY A 294 16.67 15.27 -22.13
N THR A 295 15.58 14.54 -21.86
CA THR A 295 15.30 13.21 -22.43
C THR A 295 13.98 13.16 -23.18
N THR A 296 12.83 13.29 -22.49
CA THR A 296 11.51 13.43 -23.12
C THR A 296 11.10 14.89 -23.30
N THR A 297 11.64 15.79 -22.47
CA THR A 297 11.24 17.18 -22.35
C THR A 297 12.48 18.08 -22.38
N PRO A 298 12.46 19.23 -23.09
CA PRO A 298 13.57 20.17 -23.10
C PRO A 298 13.95 20.65 -21.70
N ILE A 299 15.25 20.74 -21.41
CA ILE A 299 15.77 21.29 -20.14
C ILE A 299 15.19 22.68 -19.88
N SER A 300 15.20 23.53 -20.92
CA SER A 300 14.66 24.89 -20.86
C SER A 300 13.18 24.95 -20.46
N PHE A 301 12.37 23.94 -20.77
CA PHE A 301 10.98 23.93 -20.33
C PHE A 301 10.89 23.78 -18.80
N VAL A 302 11.72 22.92 -18.22
CA VAL A 302 11.75 22.72 -16.77
C VAL A 302 12.32 23.96 -16.06
N THR A 303 13.46 24.46 -16.54
CA THR A 303 14.19 25.57 -15.89
C THR A 303 13.58 26.93 -16.13
N ASP A 304 13.02 27.18 -17.32
CA ASP A 304 12.60 28.52 -17.76
C ASP A 304 11.07 28.68 -17.72
N VAL A 305 10.31 27.58 -17.62
CA VAL A 305 8.84 27.61 -17.57
C VAL A 305 8.31 27.03 -16.26
N LEU A 306 8.53 25.75 -15.96
CA LEU A 306 7.89 25.10 -14.81
C LEU A 306 8.30 25.69 -13.45
N PHE A 307 9.61 25.82 -13.20
CA PHE A 307 10.08 26.37 -11.92
C PHE A 307 9.74 27.87 -11.76
N PRO A 308 9.93 28.73 -12.78
CA PRO A 308 9.49 30.12 -12.72
C PRO A 308 7.98 30.25 -12.52
N TYR A 309 7.17 29.44 -13.21
CA TYR A 309 5.71 29.45 -13.02
C TYR A 309 5.32 29.13 -11.58
N ALA A 310 5.94 28.10 -10.98
CA ALA A 310 5.67 27.74 -9.59
C ALA A 310 6.01 28.88 -8.63
N ARG A 311 7.14 29.58 -8.85
CA ARG A 311 7.57 30.73 -8.06
C ARG A 311 6.62 31.93 -8.20
N ASP A 312 6.24 32.25 -9.42
CA ASP A 312 5.49 33.48 -9.73
C ASP A 312 3.99 33.32 -9.43
N SER A 313 3.49 32.07 -9.43
CA SER A 313 2.06 31.77 -9.24
C SER A 313 1.67 31.37 -7.83
N VAL A 314 2.60 31.32 -6.87
CA VAL A 314 2.31 30.93 -5.47
C VAL A 314 1.16 31.78 -4.90
N GLY A 315 1.28 33.11 -4.98
CA GLY A 315 0.28 34.02 -4.41
C GLY A 315 -1.09 33.82 -5.05
N LYS A 316 -1.14 33.82 -6.39
CA LYS A 316 -2.35 33.59 -7.16
C LYS A 316 -3.02 32.25 -6.83
N HIS A 317 -2.25 31.16 -6.74
CA HIS A 317 -2.76 29.84 -6.39
C HIS A 317 -3.36 29.84 -4.98
N LEU A 318 -2.64 30.40 -4.01
CA LEU A 318 -3.11 30.48 -2.62
C LEU A 318 -4.37 31.36 -2.51
N GLU A 319 -4.46 32.48 -3.21
CA GLU A 319 -5.65 33.34 -3.21
C GLU A 319 -6.89 32.60 -3.71
N LEU A 320 -6.73 31.88 -4.83
CA LEU A 320 -7.78 31.12 -5.50
C LEU A 320 -8.28 29.93 -4.68
N THR A 321 -7.36 29.25 -3.97
CA THR A 321 -7.63 27.95 -3.33
C THR A 321 -7.60 27.99 -1.81
N TYR A 322 -7.39 29.17 -1.21
CA TYR A 322 -7.14 29.36 0.22
C TYR A 322 -8.10 28.56 1.11
N ASP A 323 -9.39 28.64 0.83
CA ASP A 323 -10.44 28.08 1.69
C ASP A 323 -10.63 26.57 1.49
N THR A 324 -9.86 25.95 0.59
CA THR A 324 -9.87 24.49 0.39
C THR A 324 -9.05 23.77 1.46
N SER A 325 -9.45 22.55 1.80
CA SER A 325 -8.73 21.73 2.78
C SER A 325 -7.30 21.41 2.32
N GLU A 326 -7.09 21.17 1.03
CA GLU A 326 -5.78 20.86 0.43
C GLU A 326 -4.80 22.03 0.61
N THR A 327 -5.24 23.26 0.31
CA THR A 327 -4.39 24.45 0.48
C THR A 327 -4.15 24.78 1.95
N GLN A 328 -5.12 24.56 2.84
CA GLN A 328 -4.90 24.73 4.28
C GLN A 328 -3.88 23.72 4.84
N GLU A 329 -3.88 22.49 4.33
CA GLU A 329 -2.88 21.48 4.68
C GLU A 329 -1.49 21.88 4.18
N ASP A 330 -1.36 22.35 2.92
CA ASP A 330 -0.10 22.86 2.39
C ASP A 330 0.45 24.02 3.23
N ILE A 331 -0.40 24.99 3.58
CA ILE A 331 -0.02 26.12 4.44
C ILE A 331 0.43 25.62 5.81
N SER A 332 -0.24 24.62 6.38
CA SER A 332 0.14 24.02 7.67
C SER A 332 1.51 23.35 7.60
N LEU A 333 1.79 22.57 6.55
CA LEU A 333 3.08 21.91 6.36
C LEU A 333 4.21 22.90 6.09
N ILE A 334 3.97 23.94 5.30
CA ILE A 334 4.94 25.02 5.09
C ILE A 334 5.19 25.78 6.39
N ARG A 335 4.14 26.07 7.18
CA ARG A 335 4.29 26.71 8.50
C ARG A 335 5.14 25.88 9.45
N ALA A 336 4.92 24.57 9.50
CA ALA A 336 5.74 23.66 10.32
C ALA A 336 7.21 23.67 9.87
N GLN A 337 7.47 23.61 8.56
CA GLN A 337 8.84 23.68 8.04
C GLN A 337 9.51 25.02 8.36
N VAL A 338 8.79 26.13 8.21
CA VAL A 338 9.31 27.47 8.49
C VAL A 338 9.62 27.63 9.98
N GLN A 339 8.83 27.03 10.87
CA GLN A 339 9.13 27.03 12.30
C GLN A 339 10.46 26.34 12.60
N GLU A 340 10.71 25.16 12.01
CA GLU A 340 11.99 24.46 12.11
C GLU A 340 13.14 25.29 11.52
N ASP A 341 12.90 25.96 10.39
CA ASP A 341 13.89 26.82 9.73
C ASP A 341 14.29 28.02 10.59
N LEU A 342 13.33 28.63 11.30
CA LEU A 342 13.58 29.73 12.22
C LEU A 342 14.41 29.27 13.43
N GLU A 343 14.08 28.11 14.00
CA GLU A 343 14.84 27.51 15.11
C GLU A 343 16.29 27.22 14.71
N ASN A 344 16.51 26.82 13.45
CA ASN A 344 17.83 26.56 12.89
C ASN A 344 18.51 27.78 12.26
N ASN A 345 17.94 28.98 12.38
CA ASN A 345 18.48 30.24 11.83
C ASN A 345 18.74 30.19 10.30
N VAL A 346 17.87 29.51 9.55
CA VAL A 346 17.97 29.43 8.09
C VAL A 346 17.70 30.81 7.47
N VAL A 347 18.62 31.26 6.61
CA VAL A 347 18.53 32.58 5.95
C VAL A 347 17.30 32.62 5.04
N GLY A 348 16.46 33.65 5.23
CA GLY A 348 15.25 33.88 4.42
C GLY A 348 13.96 33.29 4.99
N ALA A 349 14.01 32.60 6.13
CA ALA A 349 12.82 32.16 6.85
C ALA A 349 12.12 33.36 7.54
N VAL A 350 10.80 33.47 7.39
CA VAL A 350 9.97 34.52 8.00
C VAL A 350 8.77 33.87 8.69
N PRO A 351 8.40 34.23 9.92
CA PRO A 351 7.25 33.63 10.61
C PRO A 351 5.95 33.71 9.80
N ILE A 352 5.21 32.61 9.74
CA ILE A 352 3.86 32.56 9.14
C ILE A 352 2.83 32.62 10.27
N PRO A 353 2.05 33.71 10.40
CA PRO A 353 1.12 33.87 11.51
C PRO A 353 0.03 32.79 11.52
N SER A 354 -0.42 32.42 12.71
CA SER A 354 -1.52 31.45 12.93
C SER A 354 -2.90 32.10 12.97
N ASP A 355 -2.96 33.38 13.35
CA ASP A 355 -4.14 34.18 13.65
C ASP A 355 -4.21 35.47 12.81
N GLY A 356 -3.36 35.58 11.79
CA GLY A 356 -3.34 36.71 10.85
C GLY A 356 -4.46 36.67 9.81
N GLY A 357 -4.67 37.79 9.12
CA GLY A 357 -5.59 37.84 7.99
C GLY A 357 -5.14 36.94 6.84
N LYS A 358 -6.08 36.51 5.98
CA LYS A 358 -5.79 35.72 4.78
C LYS A 358 -4.64 36.32 3.95
N GLU A 359 -4.65 37.64 3.75
CA GLU A 359 -3.62 38.36 2.99
C GLU A 359 -2.24 38.27 3.65
N ASP A 360 -2.15 38.40 4.97
CA ASP A 360 -0.89 38.33 5.72
C ASP A 360 -0.28 36.92 5.66
N ILE A 361 -1.13 35.90 5.81
CA ILE A 361 -0.71 34.48 5.74
C ILE A 361 -0.18 34.16 4.34
N ILE A 362 -0.92 34.56 3.29
CA ILE A 362 -0.49 34.34 1.91
C ILE A 362 0.83 35.06 1.64
N ALA A 363 0.97 36.32 2.03
CA ALA A 363 2.21 37.08 1.84
C ALA A 363 3.41 36.42 2.53
N ALA A 364 3.22 35.92 3.76
CA ALA A 364 4.27 35.21 4.48
C ALA A 364 4.65 33.87 3.81
N VAL A 365 3.67 33.10 3.34
CA VAL A 365 3.92 31.84 2.61
C VAL A 365 4.67 32.12 1.30
N VAL A 366 4.25 33.13 0.52
CA VAL A 366 4.90 33.54 -0.72
C VAL A 366 6.36 33.92 -0.48
N ALA A 367 6.65 34.72 0.57
CA ALA A 367 8.00 35.13 0.91
C ALA A 367 8.90 33.91 1.24
N ASN A 368 8.41 32.98 2.07
CA ASN A 368 9.16 31.78 2.44
C ASN A 368 9.38 30.86 1.25
N VAL A 369 8.35 30.59 0.45
CA VAL A 369 8.47 29.75 -0.76
C VAL A 369 9.46 30.37 -1.75
N GLY A 370 9.40 31.69 -1.96
CA GLY A 370 10.35 32.41 -2.81
C GLY A 370 11.79 32.27 -2.32
N ALA A 371 12.02 32.37 -1.01
CA ALA A 371 13.33 32.16 -0.40
C ALA A 371 13.82 30.70 -0.55
N MET A 372 12.94 29.72 -0.31
CA MET A 372 13.26 28.30 -0.44
C MET A 372 13.64 27.92 -1.87
N ILE A 373 12.89 28.42 -2.86
CA ILE A 373 13.18 28.21 -4.29
C ILE A 373 14.51 28.86 -4.67
N LYS A 374 14.75 30.11 -4.25
CA LYS A 374 16.00 30.83 -4.53
C LYS A 374 17.23 30.11 -3.96
N ALA A 375 17.07 29.42 -2.84
CA ALA A 375 18.12 28.64 -2.20
C ALA A 375 18.19 27.17 -2.67
N ASP A 376 17.43 26.79 -3.71
CA ASP A 376 17.31 25.42 -4.26
C ASP A 376 17.05 24.34 -3.19
N ARG A 377 16.23 24.67 -2.18
CA ARG A 377 15.99 23.77 -1.05
C ARG A 377 15.07 22.61 -1.45
N LYS A 378 15.51 21.38 -1.22
CA LYS A 378 14.76 20.16 -1.57
C LYS A 378 13.86 19.70 -0.41
N ILE A 379 12.79 20.46 -0.14
CA ILE A 379 11.88 20.25 0.98
C ILE A 379 10.60 19.53 0.53
N THR A 380 10.11 18.56 1.30
CA THR A 380 8.88 17.81 1.00
C THR A 380 7.64 18.71 0.91
N SER A 381 7.42 19.60 1.90
CA SER A 381 6.27 20.52 1.91
C SER A 381 6.28 21.48 0.72
N LEU A 382 7.47 21.98 0.32
CA LEU A 382 7.62 22.80 -0.88
C LEU A 382 7.24 22.02 -2.15
N LYS A 383 7.73 20.79 -2.31
CA LYS A 383 7.44 19.94 -3.48
C LYS A 383 5.94 19.64 -3.59
N GLN A 384 5.24 19.46 -2.48
CA GLN A 384 3.79 19.25 -2.45
C GLN A 384 3.05 20.47 -2.99
N LEU A 385 3.32 21.65 -2.42
CA LEU A 385 2.71 22.91 -2.86
C LEU A 385 3.04 23.22 -4.33
N GLN A 386 4.28 23.00 -4.78
CA GLN A 386 4.65 23.16 -6.20
C GLN A 386 3.80 22.25 -7.11
N GLY A 387 3.54 21.01 -6.69
CA GLY A 387 2.65 20.09 -7.39
C GLY A 387 1.22 20.63 -7.54
N HIS A 388 0.69 21.27 -6.50
CA HIS A 388 -0.66 21.86 -6.53
C HIS A 388 -0.71 23.15 -7.37
N ILE A 389 0.33 23.99 -7.31
CA ILE A 389 0.46 25.17 -8.17
C ILE A 389 0.49 24.76 -9.65
N TRP A 390 1.30 23.77 -10.01
CA TRP A 390 1.32 23.25 -11.38
C TRP A 390 -0.03 22.67 -11.80
N ARG A 391 -0.72 21.97 -10.89
CA ARG A 391 -2.08 21.46 -11.16
C ARG A 391 -3.02 22.59 -11.54
N THR A 392 -3.01 23.70 -10.80
CA THR A 392 -3.80 24.89 -11.14
C THR A 392 -3.40 25.45 -12.50
N GLY A 393 -2.11 25.61 -12.78
CA GLY A 393 -1.64 26.15 -14.06
C GLY A 393 -2.01 25.31 -15.28
N PHE A 394 -1.94 23.98 -15.18
CA PHE A 394 -2.39 23.09 -16.24
C PHE A 394 -3.92 23.11 -16.40
N GLN A 395 -4.68 23.11 -15.31
CA GLN A 395 -6.15 23.18 -15.35
C GLN A 395 -6.67 24.50 -15.92
N SER A 396 -5.99 25.62 -15.61
CA SER A 396 -6.31 26.93 -16.17
C SER A 396 -5.72 27.17 -17.56
N LYS A 397 -4.95 26.21 -18.10
CA LYS A 397 -4.25 26.30 -19.39
C LYS A 397 -3.27 27.47 -19.48
N GLU A 398 -2.72 27.90 -18.35
CA GLU A 398 -1.64 28.90 -18.29
C GLU A 398 -0.28 28.31 -18.63
N ILE A 399 -0.13 26.99 -18.41
CA ILE A 399 1.02 26.22 -18.83
C ILE A 399 0.57 24.98 -19.60
N GLU A 400 1.35 24.59 -20.59
CA GLU A 400 1.22 23.36 -21.36
C GLU A 400 2.59 22.69 -21.38
N SER A 401 2.62 21.36 -21.22
CA SER A 401 3.88 20.62 -21.18
C SER A 401 4.45 20.42 -22.56
N VAL A 402 5.75 20.64 -22.70
CA VAL A 402 6.46 20.38 -23.96
C VAL A 402 7.19 19.04 -23.85
N VAL A 403 6.93 18.16 -24.82
CA VAL A 403 7.76 16.97 -25.08
C VAL A 403 8.34 17.06 -26.49
N PHE A 404 9.48 16.42 -26.73
CA PHE A 404 10.07 16.35 -28.08
C PHE A 404 9.15 15.60 -29.05
N ASP A 405 9.15 16.01 -30.32
CA ASP A 405 8.22 15.55 -31.35
C ASP A 405 8.24 14.03 -31.60
N ASP A 406 9.38 13.38 -31.36
CA ASP A 406 9.55 11.93 -31.53
C ASP A 406 9.04 11.10 -30.33
N VAL A 407 8.79 11.73 -29.17
CA VAL A 407 8.40 11.03 -27.94
C VAL A 407 7.02 10.37 -28.06
N PRO A 408 5.94 11.04 -28.52
CA PRO A 408 4.63 10.42 -28.63
C PRO A 408 4.61 9.19 -29.54
N GLU A 409 5.26 9.28 -30.71
CA GLU A 409 5.33 8.19 -31.69
C GLU A 409 6.09 6.99 -31.14
N ALA A 410 7.20 7.23 -30.43
CA ALA A 410 7.96 6.17 -29.78
C ALA A 410 7.17 5.49 -28.66
N LEU A 411 6.49 6.27 -27.80
CA LEU A 411 5.65 5.75 -26.72
C LEU A 411 4.50 4.87 -27.27
N GLU A 412 3.84 5.32 -28.33
CA GLU A 412 2.77 4.55 -28.99
C GLU A 412 3.31 3.26 -29.59
N LYS A 413 4.42 3.32 -30.33
CA LYS A 413 5.06 2.14 -30.92
C LYS A 413 5.48 1.12 -29.85
N TRP A 414 6.09 1.57 -28.74
CA TRP A 414 6.49 0.67 -27.66
C TRP A 414 5.27 0.05 -26.97
N HIS A 415 4.20 0.82 -26.77
CA HIS A 415 2.94 0.32 -26.24
C HIS A 415 2.33 -0.78 -27.14
N ASP A 416 2.26 -0.56 -28.45
CA ASP A 416 1.72 -1.52 -29.43
C ASP A 416 2.55 -2.80 -29.50
N LEU A 417 3.86 -2.71 -29.25
CA LEU A 417 4.77 -3.85 -29.13
C LEU A 417 4.68 -4.57 -27.78
N GLY A 418 3.85 -4.09 -26.84
CA GLY A 418 3.70 -4.64 -25.50
C GLY A 418 4.88 -4.34 -24.56
N ILE A 419 5.74 -3.37 -24.92
CA ILE A 419 6.84 -2.91 -24.08
C ILE A 419 6.28 -1.95 -23.04
N LYS A 420 6.57 -2.21 -21.76
CA LYS A 420 6.10 -1.37 -20.66
C LYS A 420 7.01 -0.15 -20.51
N VAL A 421 6.43 1.05 -20.47
CA VAL A 421 7.19 2.30 -20.33
C VAL A 421 6.94 2.93 -18.96
N TYR A 422 8.00 3.32 -18.27
CA TYR A 422 7.97 3.95 -16.96
C TYR A 422 8.78 5.24 -16.98
N ILE A 423 8.48 6.14 -16.06
CA ILE A 423 9.23 7.39 -15.90
C ILE A 423 10.04 7.34 -14.60
N TYR A 424 11.27 7.84 -14.60
CA TYR A 424 12.05 8.07 -13.39
C TYR A 424 12.64 9.48 -13.40
N SER A 425 12.14 10.36 -12.52
CA SER A 425 12.55 11.76 -12.46
C SER A 425 12.67 12.25 -11.01
N SER A 426 13.42 13.33 -10.78
CA SER A 426 13.49 13.98 -9.47
C SER A 426 12.22 14.72 -9.08
N GLY A 427 11.35 15.03 -10.05
CA GLY A 427 10.02 15.58 -9.80
C GLY A 427 9.10 14.56 -9.12
N SER A 428 8.17 15.02 -8.27
CA SER A 428 7.22 14.13 -7.58
C SER A 428 6.35 13.37 -8.58
N ARG A 429 5.87 12.18 -8.23
CA ARG A 429 4.93 11.41 -9.07
C ARG A 429 3.71 12.24 -9.52
N LEU A 430 3.21 13.14 -8.67
CA LEU A 430 2.13 14.07 -9.04
C LEU A 430 2.57 14.99 -10.19
N ALA A 431 3.74 15.62 -10.09
CA ALA A 431 4.26 16.51 -11.13
C ALA A 431 4.47 15.76 -12.46
N GLN A 432 5.00 14.54 -12.41
CA GLN A 432 5.19 13.71 -13.60
C GLN A 432 3.84 13.38 -14.27
N ARG A 433 2.82 13.01 -13.48
CA ARG A 433 1.45 12.77 -13.99
C ARG A 433 0.82 14.02 -14.59
N LEU A 434 1.08 15.20 -14.03
CA LEU A 434 0.60 16.46 -14.58
C LEU A 434 1.29 16.78 -15.91
N LEU A 435 2.60 16.58 -15.99
CA LEU A 435 3.40 16.83 -17.19
C LEU A 435 2.89 15.99 -18.37
N PHE A 436 2.88 14.66 -18.22
CA PHE A 436 2.45 13.77 -19.31
C PHE A 436 0.94 13.79 -19.58
N GLY A 437 0.13 14.31 -18.65
CA GLY A 437 -1.31 14.45 -18.83
C GLY A 437 -1.73 15.70 -19.62
N ASN A 438 -0.84 16.69 -19.75
CA ASN A 438 -1.15 18.00 -20.32
C ASN A 438 -0.07 18.43 -21.32
N THR A 439 0.32 17.53 -22.24
CA THR A 439 1.34 17.83 -23.24
C THR A 439 0.79 18.54 -24.46
N ASN A 440 1.66 19.15 -25.26
CA ASN A 440 1.37 19.68 -26.60
C ASN A 440 0.88 18.63 -27.62
N TYR A 441 0.86 17.34 -27.23
CA TYR A 441 0.29 16.22 -27.98
C TYR A 441 -0.91 15.57 -27.29
N GLY A 442 -1.46 16.22 -26.26
CA GLY A 442 -2.55 15.70 -25.43
C GLY A 442 -2.07 14.82 -24.27
N ASP A 443 -2.96 13.95 -23.79
CA ASP A 443 -2.68 13.05 -22.66
C ASP A 443 -1.90 11.81 -23.12
N LEU A 444 -0.62 11.74 -22.76
CA LEU A 444 0.29 10.63 -23.08
C LEU A 444 0.32 9.55 -21.99
N ARG A 445 -0.38 9.74 -20.86
CA ARG A 445 -0.34 8.78 -19.73
C ARG A 445 -0.88 7.40 -20.08
N LYS A 446 -1.72 7.31 -21.12
CA LYS A 446 -2.22 6.04 -21.66
C LYS A 446 -1.11 5.08 -22.10
N TYR A 447 0.07 5.59 -22.46
CA TYR A 447 1.23 4.80 -22.86
C TYR A 447 2.20 4.49 -21.70
N LEU A 448 1.96 5.05 -20.51
CA LEU A 448 2.85 4.92 -19.36
C LEU A 448 2.28 3.97 -18.31
N CYS A 449 3.11 3.06 -17.81
CA CYS A 449 2.75 2.05 -16.83
C CYS A 449 3.00 2.49 -15.38
N GLY A 450 3.86 3.48 -15.14
CA GLY A 450 4.15 3.96 -13.79
C GLY A 450 5.20 5.06 -13.73
N TYR A 451 5.39 5.58 -12.52
CA TYR A 451 6.25 6.72 -12.21
C TYR A 451 7.10 6.43 -10.98
N PHE A 452 8.40 6.59 -11.09
CA PHE A 452 9.36 6.57 -10.01
C PHE A 452 9.83 8.01 -9.74
N ASP A 453 10.02 8.35 -8.47
CA ASP A 453 10.62 9.60 -8.05
C ASP A 453 11.68 9.35 -6.98
N THR A 454 12.20 10.41 -6.36
CA THR A 454 13.25 10.28 -5.35
C THR A 454 12.87 9.45 -4.11
N THR A 455 11.61 9.04 -3.95
CA THR A 455 11.22 8.08 -2.90
C THR A 455 11.82 6.70 -3.10
N VAL A 456 12.16 6.32 -4.34
CA VAL A 456 12.88 5.07 -4.65
C VAL A 456 14.39 5.16 -4.35
N GLY A 457 14.91 6.38 -4.20
CA GLY A 457 16.32 6.69 -4.04
C GLY A 457 16.82 7.78 -5.00
N ASN A 458 18.06 8.23 -4.82
CA ASN A 458 18.68 9.25 -5.66
C ASN A 458 19.05 8.69 -7.04
N LYS A 459 18.79 9.43 -8.12
CA LYS A 459 19.07 9.00 -9.51
C LYS A 459 20.54 8.72 -9.80
N ARG A 460 21.48 9.20 -8.97
CA ARG A 460 22.92 8.94 -9.13
C ARG A 460 23.42 7.73 -8.33
N GLU A 461 22.53 7.05 -7.63
CA GLU A 461 22.86 5.90 -6.78
C GLU A 461 22.44 4.60 -7.46
N THR A 462 23.36 3.65 -7.56
CA THR A 462 23.11 2.31 -8.11
C THR A 462 21.96 1.58 -7.40
N LYS A 463 21.82 1.79 -6.09
CA LYS A 463 20.74 1.19 -5.28
C LYS A 463 19.35 1.56 -5.79
N SER A 464 19.16 2.79 -6.27
CA SER A 464 17.87 3.24 -6.80
C SER A 464 17.44 2.43 -8.02
N TYR A 465 18.38 2.04 -8.88
CA TYR A 465 18.09 1.22 -10.06
C TYR A 465 17.93 -0.26 -9.73
N ILE A 466 18.56 -0.74 -8.65
CA ILE A 466 18.26 -2.07 -8.10
C ILE A 466 16.82 -2.09 -7.59
N GLU A 467 16.43 -1.10 -6.79
CA GLU A 467 15.05 -0.97 -6.28
C GLU A 467 14.03 -0.79 -7.43
N ILE A 468 14.36 -0.04 -8.49
CA ILE A 468 13.53 0.05 -9.70
C ILE A 468 13.42 -1.32 -10.38
N THR A 469 14.53 -2.05 -10.53
CA THR A 469 14.53 -3.39 -11.12
C THR A 469 13.62 -4.34 -10.32
N GLU A 470 13.75 -4.31 -9.01
CA GLU A 470 12.92 -5.10 -8.08
C GLU A 470 11.44 -4.68 -8.17
N SER A 471 11.17 -3.37 -8.20
CA SER A 471 9.81 -2.82 -8.34
C SER A 471 9.16 -3.17 -9.67
N LEU A 472 9.95 -3.30 -10.74
CA LEU A 472 9.48 -3.66 -12.08
C LEU A 472 9.30 -5.17 -12.24
N GLY A 473 9.90 -5.98 -11.37
CA GLY A 473 9.73 -7.44 -11.38
C GLY A 473 10.31 -8.12 -12.62
N VAL A 474 11.40 -7.59 -13.19
CA VAL A 474 12.12 -8.26 -14.29
C VAL A 474 13.12 -9.29 -13.74
N ASP A 475 13.33 -10.38 -14.48
CA ASP A 475 14.25 -11.47 -14.06
C ASP A 475 15.72 -11.05 -14.18
N HIS A 476 16.04 -10.28 -15.22
CA HIS A 476 17.38 -9.72 -15.43
C HIS A 476 17.32 -8.19 -15.58
N PRO A 477 18.19 -7.43 -14.87
CA PRO A 477 18.24 -5.97 -15.01
C PRO A 477 18.45 -5.50 -16.46
N SER A 478 19.13 -6.30 -17.29
CA SER A 478 19.34 -6.04 -18.72
C SER A 478 18.06 -6.03 -19.56
N GLU A 479 16.93 -6.51 -19.03
CA GLU A 479 15.61 -6.41 -19.69
C GLU A 479 15.02 -5.00 -19.60
N ILE A 480 15.60 -4.13 -18.76
CA ILE A 480 15.26 -2.73 -18.63
C ILE A 480 16.26 -1.89 -19.41
N LEU A 481 15.73 -1.13 -20.37
CA LEU A 481 16.45 -0.03 -21.00
C LEU A 481 16.17 1.26 -20.24
N PHE A 482 17.20 1.87 -19.66
CA PHE A 482 17.13 3.21 -19.10
C PHE A 482 17.65 4.25 -20.11
N VAL A 483 16.87 5.30 -20.35
CA VAL A 483 17.23 6.42 -21.21
C VAL A 483 17.31 7.69 -20.38
N THR A 484 18.46 8.36 -20.41
CA THR A 484 18.73 9.62 -19.68
C THR A 484 19.73 10.47 -20.45
N ASP A 485 19.77 11.77 -20.25
CA ASP A 485 20.85 12.64 -20.73
C ASP A 485 22.04 12.71 -19.75
N VAL A 486 21.82 12.34 -18.49
CA VAL A 486 22.80 12.55 -17.43
C VAL A 486 23.78 11.37 -17.33
N TYR A 487 25.05 11.63 -17.62
CA TYR A 487 26.12 10.62 -17.56
C TYR A 487 26.23 9.88 -16.21
N GLN A 488 26.07 10.58 -15.09
CA GLN A 488 26.16 10.00 -13.75
C GLN A 488 25.01 9.02 -13.47
N GLU A 489 23.82 9.32 -13.98
CA GLU A 489 22.66 8.43 -13.89
C GLU A 489 22.86 7.21 -14.77
N ALA A 490 23.36 7.40 -16.00
CA ALA A 490 23.72 6.32 -16.91
C ALA A 490 24.74 5.34 -16.29
N LYS A 491 25.78 5.86 -15.61
CA LYS A 491 26.73 5.04 -14.85
C LYS A 491 26.08 4.26 -13.71
N ALA A 492 25.22 4.92 -12.94
CA ALA A 492 24.55 4.30 -11.80
C ALA A 492 23.62 3.15 -12.24
N ALA A 493 22.84 3.38 -13.30
CA ALA A 493 21.97 2.37 -13.92
C ALA A 493 22.79 1.19 -14.50
N LYS A 494 23.88 1.48 -15.22
CA LYS A 494 24.73 0.42 -15.78
C LYS A 494 25.40 -0.43 -14.71
N ALA A 495 25.81 0.18 -13.61
CA ALA A 495 26.35 -0.54 -12.45
C ALA A 495 25.30 -1.45 -11.78
N ALA A 496 24.01 -1.15 -11.90
CA ALA A 496 22.91 -2.02 -11.45
C ALA A 496 22.56 -3.11 -12.47
N GLY A 497 23.23 -3.14 -13.63
CA GLY A 497 23.06 -4.16 -14.67
C GLY A 497 22.05 -3.80 -15.76
N LEU A 498 21.48 -2.59 -15.75
CA LEU A 498 20.53 -2.16 -16.77
C LEU A 498 21.22 -1.96 -18.13
N ASP A 499 20.44 -2.09 -19.19
CA ASP A 499 20.80 -1.51 -20.48
C ASP A 499 20.57 0.00 -20.44
N VAL A 500 21.48 0.76 -21.05
CA VAL A 500 21.49 2.22 -20.90
C VAL A 500 21.80 2.88 -22.23
N ILE A 501 20.99 3.86 -22.60
CA ILE A 501 21.22 4.76 -23.72
C ILE A 501 21.26 6.19 -23.19
N ILE A 502 22.22 6.98 -23.69
CA ILE A 502 22.28 8.41 -23.40
C ILE A 502 21.50 9.19 -24.48
N SER A 503 20.51 9.96 -24.06
CA SER A 503 19.75 10.86 -24.93
C SER A 503 20.52 12.16 -25.15
N ILE A 504 20.78 12.50 -26.41
CA ILE A 504 21.40 13.76 -26.82
C ILE A 504 20.31 14.66 -27.38
N ARG A 505 19.92 15.68 -26.60
CA ARG A 505 18.92 16.68 -27.01
C ARG A 505 19.52 18.08 -27.03
N PRO A 506 18.93 19.01 -27.80
CA PRO A 506 19.33 20.42 -27.75
C PRO A 506 19.28 20.97 -26.32
N GLY A 507 20.40 21.53 -25.86
CA GLY A 507 20.55 22.11 -24.52
C GLY A 507 21.20 21.18 -23.48
N ASN A 508 21.40 19.90 -23.78
CA ASN A 508 22.07 18.98 -22.86
C ASN A 508 23.56 19.35 -22.68
N GLY A 509 24.10 19.06 -21.50
CA GLY A 509 25.52 19.29 -21.19
C GLY A 509 26.46 18.38 -21.99
N PRO A 510 27.74 18.76 -22.15
CA PRO A 510 28.71 17.94 -22.87
C PRO A 510 29.00 16.62 -22.13
N LEU A 511 29.08 15.52 -22.87
CA LEU A 511 29.47 14.21 -22.35
C LEU A 511 31.00 14.07 -22.27
N PRO A 512 31.55 13.31 -21.31
CA PRO A 512 32.97 12.98 -21.27
C PRO A 512 33.42 12.23 -22.53
N GLU A 513 34.64 12.48 -23.02
CA GLU A 513 35.22 11.70 -24.12
C GLU A 513 35.30 10.21 -23.77
N ASN A 514 34.99 9.33 -24.73
CA ASN A 514 35.03 7.87 -24.58
C ASN A 514 34.17 7.34 -23.41
N HIS A 515 33.02 7.97 -23.15
CA HIS A 515 32.11 7.58 -22.06
C HIS A 515 31.57 6.14 -22.16
N GLY A 516 31.61 5.49 -23.33
CA GLY A 516 31.33 4.07 -23.51
C GLY A 516 29.85 3.67 -23.53
N PHE A 517 28.94 4.64 -23.65
CA PHE A 517 27.49 4.40 -23.75
C PHE A 517 27.01 4.59 -25.19
N ARG A 518 25.99 3.84 -25.60
CA ARG A 518 25.26 4.14 -26.84
C ARG A 518 24.50 5.46 -26.66
N THR A 519 24.52 6.30 -27.68
CA THR A 519 23.78 7.57 -27.71
C THR A 519 22.72 7.56 -28.79
N VAL A 520 21.64 8.31 -28.58
CA VAL A 520 20.60 8.57 -29.59
C VAL A 520 20.22 10.04 -29.56
N GLU A 521 19.87 10.60 -30.71
CA GLU A 521 19.35 11.97 -30.83
C GLU A 521 17.81 12.00 -30.93
N SER A 522 17.23 10.85 -31.26
CA SER A 522 15.79 10.61 -31.35
C SER A 522 15.40 9.23 -30.81
N PHE A 523 14.21 9.13 -30.19
CA PHE A 523 13.66 7.86 -29.73
C PHE A 523 13.28 6.92 -30.89
N SER A 524 13.18 7.44 -32.11
CA SER A 524 13.00 6.59 -33.31
C SER A 524 14.19 5.64 -33.59
N GLU A 525 15.35 5.89 -32.97
CA GLU A 525 16.55 5.05 -33.07
C GLU A 525 16.54 3.85 -32.09
N ILE A 526 15.55 3.80 -31.19
CA ILE A 526 15.33 2.74 -30.20
C ILE A 526 14.26 1.78 -30.73
#